data_AF-A0AB33CF35-F1
#
_entry.id   AF-A0AB33CF35-F1
#
_cell.length_a   1.000
_cell.length_b   1.000
_cell.length_c   1.000
_cell.angle_alpha   90.00
_cell.angle_beta   90.00
_cell.angle_gamma   90.00
#
_symmetry.space_group_name_H-M   'P 1'
#
loop_
_entity.id
_entity.type
_entity.pdbx_description
1 polymer ?
#
loop_
_entity_poly.entity_id
_entity_poly.type
_entity_poly.pdbx_seq_one_letter_code
_entity_poly.pdbx_strand_id
1 'polypeptide(L)'
;MTNPIPTAPPLFDSSLFVSPDVQTRQVSLPDGKEHTFYIREQQAGIVRAFALGQSSDDPEKQADSMARLIAKAICTQDGKPALTLEQARNLKISVQYALAAAISGVHSYQGNVSSPSEAPESGSDTPSL
;
A
#
# COMPACT_ATOMS: atom_id res chain seq x y z
N MET A 1 38.62 34.06 9.49
CA MET A 1 37.50 33.77 8.56
C MET A 1 37.30 32.26 8.57
N THR A 2 36.23 31.78 9.20
CA THR A 2 35.97 30.35 9.34
C THR A 2 35.04 29.95 8.21
N ASN A 3 35.50 29.10 7.29
CA ASN A 3 34.66 28.57 6.23
C ASN A 3 33.60 27.62 6.83
N PRO A 4 32.32 27.75 6.49
CA PRO A 4 31.31 26.81 6.95
C PRO A 4 31.58 25.43 6.36
N ILE A 5 31.56 24.41 7.21
CA ILE A 5 31.65 23.00 6.81
C ILE A 5 30.35 22.67 6.05
N PRO A 6 30.42 22.16 4.80
CA PRO A 6 29.22 21.77 4.07
C PRO A 6 28.48 20.70 4.88
N THR A 7 27.25 20.99 5.29
CA THR A 7 26.40 19.99 5.94
C THR A 7 25.97 18.99 4.86
N ALA A 8 26.37 17.73 5.01
CA ALA A 8 25.94 16.67 4.12
C ALA A 8 24.40 16.55 4.17
N PRO A 9 23.72 16.30 3.03
CA PRO A 9 22.29 16.11 3.02
C PRO A 9 21.88 14.93 3.91
N PRO A 10 20.68 14.97 4.53
CA PRO A 10 20.20 13.89 5.37
C PRO A 10 20.11 12.57 4.60
N LEU A 11 20.51 11.47 5.22
CA LEU A 11 20.49 10.12 4.62
C LEU A 11 19.08 9.59 4.34
N PHE A 12 18.07 10.09 5.04
CA PHE A 12 16.68 9.67 4.91
C PHE A 12 15.78 10.85 4.56
N ASP A 13 14.98 10.67 3.51
CA ASP A 13 13.89 11.57 3.16
C ASP A 13 12.59 11.15 3.89
N SER A 14 11.74 12.10 4.25
CA SER A 14 10.49 11.81 4.97
C SER A 14 9.54 10.90 4.17
N SER A 15 9.63 10.91 2.83
CA SER A 15 8.85 10.02 1.95
C SER A 15 9.18 8.54 2.12
N LEU A 16 10.30 8.20 2.77
CA LEU A 16 10.66 6.81 3.09
C LEU A 16 9.90 6.25 4.30
N PHE A 17 9.20 7.10 5.04
CA PHE A 17 8.41 6.71 6.20
C PHE A 17 6.91 6.75 5.86
N VAL A 18 6.14 5.95 6.59
CA VAL A 18 4.67 5.92 6.48
C VAL A 18 4.11 7.32 6.64
N SER A 19 3.37 7.79 5.63
CA SER A 19 2.74 9.10 5.72
C SER A 19 1.60 9.09 6.74
N PRO A 20 1.47 10.12 7.60
CA PRO A 20 0.28 10.31 8.43
C PRO A 20 -0.94 10.77 7.63
N ASP A 21 -0.77 11.11 6.36
CA ASP A 21 -1.83 11.66 5.52
C ASP A 21 -2.95 10.66 5.27
N VAL A 22 -4.17 11.21 5.20
CA VAL A 22 -5.38 10.47 4.89
C VAL A 22 -5.65 10.56 3.39
N GLN A 23 -5.60 9.42 2.71
CA GLN A 23 -5.91 9.32 1.30
C GLN A 23 -7.40 9.03 1.09
N THR A 24 -8.07 9.85 0.28
CA THR A 24 -9.46 9.59 -0.15
C THR A 24 -9.46 8.67 -1.37
N ARG A 25 -10.23 7.58 -1.31
CA ARG A 25 -10.39 6.62 -2.42
C ARG A 25 -11.87 6.37 -2.69
N GLN A 26 -12.24 6.36 -3.97
CA GLN A 26 -13.51 5.77 -4.39
C GLN A 26 -13.32 4.27 -4.55
N VAL A 27 -14.23 3.50 -3.95
CA VAL A 27 -14.20 2.04 -3.98
C VAL A 27 -15.55 1.53 -4.44
N SER A 28 -15.55 0.81 -5.56
CA SER A 28 -16.72 0.07 -6.03
C SER A 28 -17.02 -1.07 -5.05
N LEU A 29 -18.17 -1.01 -4.39
CA LEU A 29 -18.63 -2.10 -3.54
C LEU A 29 -19.55 -3.05 -4.32
N PRO A 30 -19.76 -4.29 -3.81
CA PRO A 30 -20.62 -5.28 -4.46
C PRO A 30 -22.10 -4.89 -4.58
N ASP A 31 -22.52 -3.79 -3.96
CA ASP A 31 -23.86 -3.21 -4.14
C ASP A 31 -23.98 -2.43 -5.47
N GLY A 32 -22.91 -2.40 -6.27
CA GLY A 32 -22.85 -1.72 -7.57
C GLY A 32 -22.62 -0.21 -7.46
N LYS A 33 -22.32 0.31 -6.27
CA LYS A 33 -22.11 1.73 -6.03
C LYS A 33 -20.65 2.03 -5.72
N GLU A 34 -20.24 3.25 -6.05
CA GLU A 34 -19.01 3.84 -5.56
C GLU A 34 -19.22 4.39 -4.16
N HIS A 35 -18.30 4.05 -3.26
CA HIS A 35 -18.27 4.56 -1.90
C HIS A 35 -16.95 5.24 -1.62
N THR A 36 -17.00 6.39 -0.96
CA THR A 36 -15.80 7.12 -0.56
C THR A 36 -15.26 6.58 0.76
N PHE A 37 -14.00 6.18 0.75
CA PHE A 37 -13.26 5.75 1.94
C PHE A 37 -12.03 6.62 2.17
N TYR A 38 -11.67 6.74 3.44
CA TYR A 38 -10.43 7.40 3.89
C TYR A 38 -9.46 6.33 4.37
N ILE A 39 -8.26 6.33 3.80
CA ILE A 39 -7.25 5.30 4.00
C ILE A 39 -5.95 5.94 4.45
N ARG A 40 -5.40 5.44 5.55
CA ARG A 40 -4.07 5.79 6.05
C ARG A 40 -3.07 4.69 5.71
N GLU A 41 -1.86 5.06 5.32
CA GLU A 41 -0.74 4.12 5.19
C GLU A 41 -0.40 3.46 6.53
N GLN A 42 0.05 2.22 6.47
CA GLN A 42 0.33 1.36 7.61
C GLN A 42 1.81 0.99 7.62
N GLN A 43 2.30 0.81 8.84
CA GLN A 43 3.64 0.32 9.10
C GLN A 43 3.85 -1.04 8.44
N ALA A 44 5.08 -1.27 7.95
CA ALA A 44 5.46 -2.49 7.24
C ALA A 44 5.12 -3.78 8.01
N GLY A 45 5.19 -3.76 9.35
CA GLY A 45 4.79 -4.91 10.18
C GLY A 45 3.32 -5.31 10.04
N ILE A 46 2.42 -4.33 9.87
CA ILE A 46 0.98 -4.57 9.67
C ILE A 46 0.74 -5.17 8.27
N VAL A 47 1.35 -4.57 7.25
CA VAL A 47 1.25 -5.06 5.86
C VAL A 47 1.82 -6.48 5.74
N ARG A 48 2.97 -6.73 6.37
CA ARG A 48 3.59 -8.07 6.42
C ARG A 48 2.70 -9.08 7.15
N ALA A 49 2.09 -8.69 8.28
CA ALA A 49 1.18 -9.57 9.01
C ALA A 49 -0.07 -9.93 8.18
N PHE A 50 -0.60 -8.98 7.41
CA PHE A 50 -1.66 -9.26 6.44
C PHE A 50 -1.20 -10.29 5.39
N ALA A 51 -0.06 -10.06 4.73
CA ALA A 51 0.44 -10.96 3.69
C ALA A 51 0.68 -12.38 4.22
N LEU A 52 1.33 -12.51 5.39
CA LEU A 52 1.57 -13.81 6.03
C LEU A 52 0.28 -14.48 6.50
N GLY A 53 -0.70 -13.71 6.96
CA GLY A 53 -2.01 -14.23 7.36
C GLY A 53 -2.76 -14.81 6.17
N GLN A 54 -2.73 -14.16 5.00
CA GLN A 54 -3.40 -14.64 3.79
C GLN A 54 -2.86 -16.00 3.31
N SER A 55 -1.57 -16.27 3.50
CA SER A 55 -0.91 -17.53 3.14
C SER A 55 -0.72 -18.49 4.33
N SER A 56 -1.39 -18.25 5.45
CA SER A 56 -1.24 -19.04 6.67
C SER A 56 -2.03 -20.35 6.59
N ASP A 57 -1.44 -21.45 7.07
CA ASP A 57 -2.16 -22.73 7.26
C ASP A 57 -3.08 -22.73 8.49
N ASP A 58 -2.89 -21.76 9.40
CA ASP A 58 -3.79 -21.52 10.52
C ASP A 58 -5.07 -20.79 10.05
N PRO A 59 -6.25 -21.44 10.10
CA PRO A 59 -7.49 -20.88 9.59
C PRO A 59 -7.92 -19.60 10.31
N GLU A 60 -7.60 -19.46 11.60
CA GLU A 60 -7.96 -18.27 12.37
C GLU A 60 -7.10 -17.08 11.92
N LYS A 61 -5.79 -17.30 11.71
CA LYS A 61 -4.90 -16.26 11.17
C LYS A 61 -5.33 -15.83 9.77
N GLN A 62 -5.77 -16.78 8.94
CA GLN A 62 -6.24 -16.49 7.59
C GLN A 62 -7.51 -15.64 7.62
N ALA A 63 -8.54 -16.07 8.38
CA ALA A 63 -9.81 -15.39 8.50
C ALA A 63 -9.68 -13.96 9.06
N ASP A 64 -8.74 -13.73 9.98
CA ASP A 64 -8.54 -12.43 10.61
C ASP A 64 -7.68 -11.44 9.80
N SER A 65 -6.89 -11.92 8.84
CA SER A 65 -5.83 -11.14 8.23
C SER A 65 -6.35 -9.87 7.55
N MET A 66 -7.39 -9.98 6.73
CA MET A 66 -8.04 -8.86 6.04
C MET A 66 -8.71 -7.90 7.03
N ALA A 67 -9.46 -8.43 8.00
CA ALA A 67 -10.14 -7.62 9.00
C ALA A 67 -9.16 -6.76 9.82
N ARG A 68 -7.99 -7.31 10.16
CA ARG A 68 -6.92 -6.58 10.87
C ARG A 68 -6.34 -5.45 10.02
N LEU A 69 -6.08 -5.69 8.73
CA LEU A 69 -5.61 -4.64 7.83
C LEU A 69 -6.65 -3.52 7.70
N ILE A 70 -7.91 -3.89 7.46
CA ILE A 70 -9.02 -2.94 7.26
C ILE A 70 -9.24 -2.07 8.50
N ALA A 71 -9.33 -2.66 9.69
CA ALA A 71 -9.53 -1.90 10.94
C ALA A 71 -8.37 -0.94 11.24
N LYS A 72 -7.16 -1.22 10.73
CA LYS A 72 -5.99 -0.37 10.90
C LYS A 72 -5.90 0.74 9.86
N ALA A 73 -6.29 0.46 8.62
CA ALA A 73 -6.12 1.36 7.49
C ALA A 73 -7.32 2.27 7.22
N ILE A 74 -8.55 1.77 7.38
CA ILE A 74 -9.75 2.58 7.17
C ILE A 74 -9.94 3.51 8.37
N CYS A 75 -10.04 4.80 8.07
CA CYS A 75 -10.12 5.86 9.05
C CYS A 75 -11.25 6.84 8.73
N THR A 76 -11.50 7.74 9.67
CA THR A 76 -12.26 8.97 9.45
C THR A 76 -11.38 9.99 8.73
N GLN A 77 -11.97 11.10 8.28
CA GLN A 77 -11.23 12.17 7.61
C GLN A 77 -10.14 12.81 8.49
N ASP A 78 -10.28 12.75 9.82
CA ASP A 78 -9.28 13.19 10.80
C ASP A 78 -8.28 12.08 11.20
N GLY A 79 -8.26 10.95 10.48
CA GLY A 79 -7.27 9.88 10.64
C GLY A 79 -7.52 8.91 11.79
N LYS A 80 -8.61 9.07 12.56
CA LYS A 80 -8.99 8.13 13.62
C LYS A 80 -9.53 6.83 13.03
N PRO A 81 -9.38 5.67 13.69
CA PRO A 81 -9.97 4.42 13.21
C PRO A 81 -11.49 4.56 12.97
N ALA A 82 -11.96 4.19 11.78
CA ALA A 82 -13.38 4.28 11.44
C ALA A 82 -14.21 3.11 11.99
N LEU A 83 -13.54 1.99 12.27
CA LEU A 83 -14.17 0.76 12.74
C LEU A 83 -13.22 -0.04 13.64
N THR A 84 -13.81 -0.81 14.55
CA THR A 84 -13.08 -1.77 15.38
C THR A 84 -12.73 -3.03 14.59
N LEU A 85 -11.82 -3.86 15.13
CA LEU A 85 -11.53 -5.18 14.55
C LEU A 85 -12.78 -6.07 14.51
N GLU A 86 -13.62 -6.02 15.55
CA GLU A 86 -14.86 -6.79 15.59
C GLU A 86 -15.83 -6.36 14.49
N GLN A 87 -15.98 -5.05 14.26
CA GLN A 87 -16.78 -4.55 13.14
C GLN A 87 -16.19 -4.97 11.79
N ALA A 88 -14.87 -4.93 11.64
CA ALA A 88 -14.19 -5.35 10.41
C ALA A 88 -14.38 -6.85 10.12
N ARG A 89 -14.36 -7.71 11.14
CA ARG A 89 -14.66 -9.15 11.01
C ARG A 89 -16.08 -9.42 10.51
N ASN A 90 -17.02 -8.56 10.90
CA ASN A 90 -18.43 -8.66 10.51
C ASN A 90 -18.71 -8.08 9.11
N LEU A 91 -17.71 -7.53 8.41
CA LEU A 91 -17.87 -7.13 7.02
C LEU A 91 -18.10 -8.35 6.13
N LYS A 92 -19.01 -8.21 5.17
CA LYS A 92 -19.20 -9.21 4.09
C LYS A 92 -17.86 -9.47 3.41
N ILE A 93 -17.57 -10.72 3.11
CA ILE A 93 -16.28 -11.13 2.51
C ILE A 93 -15.93 -10.34 1.24
N SER A 94 -16.93 -10.05 0.39
CA SER A 94 -16.76 -9.26 -0.82
C SER A 94 -16.42 -7.79 -0.56
N VAL A 95 -16.92 -7.22 0.53
CA VAL A 95 -16.52 -5.87 1.00
C VAL A 95 -15.10 -5.90 1.55
N GLN A 96 -14.72 -6.95 2.28
CA GLN A 96 -13.34 -7.10 2.75
C GLN A 96 -12.36 -7.14 1.57
N TYR A 97 -12.67 -7.88 0.50
CA TYR A 97 -11.84 -7.92 -0.71
C TYR A 97 -11.69 -6.56 -1.38
N ALA A 98 -12.80 -5.84 -1.58
CA ALA A 98 -12.76 -4.51 -2.20
C ALA A 98 -11.91 -3.52 -1.38
N LEU A 99 -12.07 -3.52 -0.05
CA LEU A 99 -11.31 -2.64 0.84
C LEU A 99 -9.84 -3.04 0.92
N ALA A 100 -9.51 -4.32 1.04
CA ALA A 100 -8.12 -4.78 1.07
C ALA A 100 -7.38 -4.44 -0.23
N ALA A 101 -8.05 -4.53 -1.38
CA ALA A 101 -7.51 -4.09 -2.67
C ALA A 101 -7.25 -2.57 -2.70
N ALA A 102 -8.22 -1.77 -2.26
CA ALA A 102 -8.08 -0.31 -2.18
C ALA A 102 -6.93 0.11 -1.23
N ILE A 103 -6.81 -0.56 -0.08
CA ILE A 103 -5.72 -0.36 0.88
C ILE A 103 -4.37 -0.74 0.24
N SER A 104 -4.30 -1.87 -0.47
CA SER A 104 -3.06 -2.30 -1.13
C SER A 104 -2.60 -1.30 -2.20
N GLY A 105 -3.52 -0.66 -2.91
CA GLY A 105 -3.21 0.41 -3.87
C GLY A 105 -2.61 1.67 -3.23
N VAL A 106 -2.95 1.95 -1.96
CA VAL A 106 -2.37 3.05 -1.16
C VAL A 106 -0.95 2.71 -0.70
N HIS A 107 -0.69 1.44 -0.34
CA HIS A 107 0.58 1.00 0.21
C HIS A 107 1.55 0.56 -0.89
N SER A 108 1.72 1.37 -1.95
CA SER A 108 2.46 1.01 -3.17
C SER A 108 3.97 0.79 -2.91
N TYR A 109 4.30 -0.30 -2.21
CA TYR A 109 5.63 -0.91 -2.11
C TYR A 109 6.01 -1.66 -3.39
N GLN A 110 5.11 -1.70 -4.37
CA GLN A 110 5.52 -1.84 -5.76
C GLN A 110 6.05 -0.48 -6.19
N GLY A 111 7.29 -0.20 -5.82
CA GLY A 111 8.12 0.57 -6.73
C GLY A 111 7.90 -0.06 -8.09
N ASN A 112 7.32 0.69 -9.02
CA ASN A 112 7.62 0.46 -10.41
C ASN A 112 9.11 0.82 -10.55
N VAL A 113 9.99 -0.03 -10.02
CA VAL A 113 11.26 -0.32 -10.66
C VAL A 113 10.83 -0.96 -11.97
N SER A 114 10.40 -0.13 -12.90
CA SER A 114 10.48 -0.44 -14.30
C SER A 114 11.91 -0.92 -14.45
N SER A 115 12.06 -2.21 -14.75
CA SER A 115 13.34 -2.71 -15.19
C SER A 115 13.83 -1.74 -16.27
N PRO A 116 15.10 -1.28 -16.27
CA PRO A 116 15.61 -0.47 -17.36
C PRO A 116 15.40 -1.26 -18.66
N SER A 117 14.35 -0.93 -19.39
CA SER A 117 14.06 -1.47 -20.70
C SER A 117 14.73 -0.55 -21.69
N GLU A 118 16.04 -0.69 -21.84
CA GLU A 118 16.72 -0.35 -23.09
C GLU A 118 17.73 -1.45 -23.37
N ALA A 119 17.30 -2.40 -24.22
CA ALA A 119 18.24 -3.16 -25.02
C ALA A 119 18.90 -2.16 -25.99
N PRO A 120 20.24 -2.18 -26.17
CA PRO A 120 20.83 -1.42 -27.26
C PRO A 120 20.36 -2.04 -28.57
N GLU A 121 19.77 -1.20 -29.42
CA GLU A 121 19.53 -1.49 -30.83
C GLU A 121 20.87 -1.84 -31.48
N SER A 122 21.15 -3.13 -31.65
CA SER A 122 22.27 -3.60 -32.46
C SER A 122 21.84 -3.58 -33.92
N GLY A 123 21.77 -2.39 -34.50
CA GLY A 123 21.70 -2.18 -35.94
C GLY A 123 23.01 -2.65 -36.58
N SER A 124 23.03 -3.89 -37.06
CA SER A 124 24.09 -4.38 -37.94
C SER A 124 23.57 -4.34 -39.37
N ASP A 125 23.66 -3.17 -39.99
CA ASP A 125 23.68 -3.04 -41.45
C ASP A 125 24.96 -3.72 -41.97
N THR A 126 24.81 -4.87 -42.62
CA THR A 126 25.87 -5.42 -43.47
C THR A 126 25.62 -4.98 -44.92
N PRO A 127 26.55 -4.24 -45.55
CA PRO A 127 26.47 -4.00 -46.99
C PRO A 127 26.89 -5.28 -47.72
N SER A 128 26.08 -5.66 -48.71
CA SER A 128 26.40 -6.71 -49.68
C SER A 128 27.64 -6.34 -50.49
N LEU A 129 28.55 -7.30 -50.67
CA LEU A 129 29.49 -7.42 -51.78
C LEU A 129 29.76 -8.91 -52.06
#